data_AF-R6Y9S3-F1
#
_entry.id   AF-R6Y9S3-F1
#
_cell.length_a   1.000
_cell.length_b   1.000
_cell.length_c   1.000
_cell.angle_alpha   90.00
_cell.angle_beta   90.00
_cell.angle_gamma   90.00
#
_symmetry.space_group_name_H-M   'P 1'
#
loop_
_entity.id
_entity.type
_entity.pdbx_description
1 polymer ?
#
loop_
_entity_poly.entity_id
_entity_poly.type
_entity_poly.pdbx_seq_one_letter_code
_entity_poly.pdbx_strand_id
1 'polypeptide(L)' 'MCVCGRKPQGRLVYKKGLAPSAQEVAENPRARSARLRVIEKLPQEQ' A
#
# COMPACT_ATOMS: atom_id res chain seq x y z
N MET A 1 -1.38 15.73 -6.86
CA MET A 1 -1.65 15.23 -8.22
C MET A 1 -0.30 15.04 -8.91
N CYS A 2 0.02 13.88 -9.54
CA CYS A 2 1.36 13.75 -10.17
C CYS A 2 1.48 14.75 -11.31
N VAL A 3 2.49 15.62 -11.25
CA VAL A 3 2.82 16.58 -12.31
C VAL A 3 3.76 15.97 -13.36
N CYS A 4 4.15 14.73 -13.14
CA CYS A 4 5.22 14.05 -13.86
C CYS A 4 4.85 13.59 -15.28
N GLY A 5 3.55 13.52 -15.63
CA GLY A 5 3.06 13.05 -16.94
C GLY A 5 3.35 11.58 -17.27
N ARG A 6 3.98 10.82 -16.37
CA ARG A 6 4.36 9.42 -16.59
C ARG A 6 3.16 8.50 -16.42
N LYS A 7 3.10 7.46 -17.27
CA LYS A 7 2.10 6.39 -17.12
C LYS A 7 2.38 5.59 -15.83
N PRO A 8 1.33 5.21 -15.07
CA PRO A 8 1.51 4.40 -13.87
C PRO A 8 2.13 3.06 -14.24
N GLN A 9 3.18 2.66 -13.52
CA GLN A 9 3.89 1.39 -13.74
C GLN A 9 3.40 0.26 -12.84
N GLY A 10 2.49 0.56 -11.92
CA GLY A 10 1.97 -0.40 -10.97
C GLY A 10 0.49 -0.17 -10.69
N ARG A 11 -0.21 -1.25 -10.35
CA ARG A 11 -1.60 -1.24 -9.90
C ARG A 11 -1.61 -1.33 -8.37
N LEU A 12 -2.40 -0.47 -7.72
CA LEU A 12 -2.64 -0.60 -6.29
C LEU A 12 -3.53 -1.82 -6.04
N VAL A 13 -3.05 -2.75 -5.21
CA VAL A 13 -3.84 -3.91 -4.76
C VAL A 13 -4.96 -3.43 -3.83
N TYR A 14 -4.61 -2.53 -2.90
CA TYR A 14 -5.56 -1.91 -1.98
C TYR A 14 -5.64 -0.41 -2.25
N LYS A 15 -6.87 0.11 -2.40
CA LYS A 15 -7.13 1.56 -2.60
C LYS A 15 -6.73 2.41 -1.39
N LYS A 16 -6.79 1.83 -0.18
CA LYS A 16 -6.36 2.42 1.09
C LYS A 16 -5.32 1.50 1.74
N GLY A 17 -4.45 2.05 2.58
CA GLY A 17 -3.50 1.22 3.32
C GLY A 17 -4.23 0.31 4.32
N LEU A 18 -3.77 -0.93 4.45
CA LEU A 18 -4.31 -1.88 5.42
C LEU A 18 -3.86 -1.48 6.82
N ALA A 19 -4.81 -1.41 7.75
CA ALA A 19 -4.53 -1.13 9.16
C ALA A 19 -4.22 -2.44 9.90
N PRO A 20 -3.40 -2.39 10.97
CA PRO A 20 -3.18 -3.54 11.85
C PRO A 20 -4.49 -3.95 12.52
N SER A 21 -4.59 -5.23 12.87
CA SER A 21 -5.74 -5.73 13.64
C SER A 21 -5.67 -5.29 15.10
N ALA A 22 -6.80 -5.35 15.81
CA ALA A 22 -6.86 -4.99 17.23
C ALA A 22 -5.95 -5.87 18.10
N GLN A 23 -5.86 -7.17 17.77
CA GLN A 23 -4.99 -8.11 18.45
C GLN A 23 -3.51 -7.75 18.26
N GLU A 24 -3.10 -7.43 17.03
CA GLU A 24 -1.72 -7.02 16.72
C GLU A 24 -1.30 -5.75 17.48
N VAL A 25 -2.22 -4.81 17.64
CA VAL A 25 -1.97 -3.58 18.41
C VAL A 25 -1.88 -3.86 19.91
N ALA A 26 -2.61 -4.85 20.43
CA ALA A 26 -2.51 -5.27 21.82
C ALA A 26 -1.18 -5.97 22.11
N GLU A 27 -0.73 -6.86 21.22
CA GLU A 27 0.56 -7.57 21.35
C GLU A 27 1.76 -6.65 21.02
N ASN A 28 1.59 -5.71 20.09
CA ASN A 28 2.60 -4.73 19.71
C ASN A 28 2.00 -3.31 19.58
N PRO A 29 1.97 -2.53 20.67
CA PRO A 29 1.44 -1.17 20.67
C PRO A 29 2.08 -0.22 19.64
N ARG A 30 3.34 -0.48 19.25
CA ARG A 30 4.03 0.31 18.20
C ARG A 30 3.43 0.11 16.81
N ALA A 31 2.69 -0.98 16.58
CA ALA A 31 2.04 -1.26 15.31
C ALA A 31 0.84 -0.35 15.03
N ARG A 32 0.27 0.35 16.04
CA ARG A 32 -0.96 1.16 15.92
C ARG A 32 -1.00 2.11 14.72
N SER A 33 0.14 2.71 14.37
CA SER A 33 0.27 3.67 13.26
C SER A 33 0.67 3.03 11.92
N ALA A 34 0.97 1.73 11.89
CA ALA A 34 1.36 1.03 10.67
C ALA A 34 0.23 1.06 9.64
N ARG A 35 0.61 1.25 8.37
CA ARG A 35 -0.29 1.21 7.22
C ARG A 35 0.41 0.48 6.07
N LEU A 36 0.03 -0.77 5.83
CA LEU A 36 0.60 -1.56 4.74
C LEU A 36 0.04 -1.08 3.40
N ARG A 37 0.92 -0.81 2.43
CA ARG A 37 0.55 -0.44 1.06
C ARG A 37 1.24 -1.41 0.10
N VAL A 38 0.47 -1.96 -0.83
CA VAL A 38 0.94 -2.97 -1.78
C VAL A 38 0.64 -2.50 -3.20
N ILE A 39 1.64 -2.61 -4.06
CA ILE A 39 1.54 -2.36 -5.50
C ILE A 39 1.96 -3.63 -6.24
N GLU A 40 1.22 -3.97 -7.28
CA GLU A 40 1.63 -4.98 -8.25
C GLU A 40 2.23 -4.29 -9.45
N LYS A 41 3.36 -4.80 -9.95
CA LYS A 41 3.98 -4.29 -11.17
C LYS A 41 3.09 -4.64 -12.35
N LEU A 42 2.77 -3.66 -13.19
CA LEU A 42 2.05 -3.93 -14.43
C LEU A 42 2.92 -4.79 -15.35
N PRO A 43 2.35 -5.76 -16.06
CA PRO A 43 3.07 -6.51 -17.08
C PRO A 43 3.66 -5.52 -18.09
N GLN A 44 4.90 -5.75 -18.49
CA GLN A 44 5.49 -4.98 -19.58
C GLN A 44 4.98 -5.61 -20.88
N GLU A 45 4.05 -4.94 -21.55
CA GLU A 45 3.89 -5.17 -22.99
C GLU A 45 5.20 -4.76 -23.66
N GLN A 46 5.82 -5.75 -24.31
CA GLN A 46 7.03 -5.60 -25.13
C GLN A 46 6.69 -4.91 -26.45
#